data_AF-A0A1C4MAD0-F1
#
_entry.id   AF-A0A1C4MAD0-F1
#
_cell.length_a   1.000
_cell.length_b   1.000
_cell.length_c   1.000
_cell.angle_alpha   90.00
_cell.angle_beta   90.00
_cell.angle_gamma   90.00
#
_symmetry.space_group_name_H-M   'P 1'
#
loop_
_entity.id
_entity.type
_entity.pdbx_description
1 polymer ?
#
loop_
_entity_poly.entity_id
_entity_poly.type
_entity_poly.pdbx_seq_one_letter_code
_entity_poly.pdbx_strand_id
1 'polypeptide(L)'
;MSAPPATAPAPAPARFREVRAWAARRRLGAAIVVLCLFGLGVLVWNFSGTARAFPGPALLSAFLLAVVLYVAFTLLRRVRPVRTPPRKWSWAGVAWGATAATGCALLANGGLSAVWSRTAGVDFASSWGAALTAPLNEEGIKTAGIVLLGVAFPARMRGPLDGWVLGALVGLGFQMAENWTYALNGIVGTGGTTPGDAALQSVVGRVLYTGLGSHWTMSAVAGTGVGLLLSRSPGPARRRRAGAAACVLTAVGMHWLFNAPFLGGGLGTGVKAAFDFLVAGSFWIVLRHAYRHRARAELRAPGVAPGADRLLTRRGRRRARAAVPQGAERERYARLMVA
;
A
#
# COMPACT_ATOMS: atom_id res chain seq x y z
N MET A 1 -34.31 18.52 51.75
CA MET A 1 -33.17 19.12 51.02
C MET A 1 -32.56 18.05 50.12
N SER A 2 -32.83 18.10 48.82
CA SER A 2 -32.24 17.19 47.82
C SER A 2 -30.87 17.70 47.39
N ALA A 3 -29.87 16.82 47.41
CA ALA A 3 -28.50 17.15 47.03
C ALA A 3 -28.42 17.55 45.53
N PRO A 4 -27.58 18.55 45.18
CA PRO A 4 -27.44 18.97 43.79
C PRO A 4 -26.81 17.84 42.96
N PRO A 5 -27.18 17.71 41.67
CA PRO A 5 -26.64 16.67 40.80
C PRO A 5 -25.13 16.84 40.61
N ALA A 6 -24.39 15.74 40.71
CA ALA A 6 -22.95 15.69 40.51
C ALA A 6 -22.61 16.27 39.13
N THR A 7 -21.84 17.35 39.12
CA THR A 7 -21.33 17.99 37.90
C THR A 7 -20.39 17.02 37.19
N ALA A 8 -20.68 16.73 35.92
CA ALA A 8 -19.80 15.90 35.09
C ALA A 8 -18.38 16.50 35.05
N PRO A 9 -17.31 15.70 35.17
CA PRO A 9 -15.95 16.21 35.23
C PRO A 9 -15.63 17.03 33.99
N ALA A 10 -15.10 18.23 34.21
CA ALA A 10 -14.77 19.16 33.14
C ALA A 10 -13.83 18.49 32.10
N PRO A 11 -14.09 18.66 30.80
CA PRO A 11 -13.27 18.06 29.76
C PRO A 11 -11.80 18.47 29.92
N ALA A 12 -10.89 17.49 29.95
CA ALA A 12 -9.45 17.75 30.08
C ALA A 12 -8.99 18.84 29.09
N PRO A 13 -8.14 19.80 29.53
CA PRO A 13 -7.74 20.93 28.70
C PRO A 13 -7.14 20.48 27.36
N ALA A 14 -7.42 21.20 26.28
CA ALA A 14 -7.00 20.83 24.91
C ALA A 14 -5.51 20.46 24.81
N ARG A 15 -4.65 21.16 25.55
CA ARG A 15 -3.20 20.90 25.64
C ARG A 15 -2.84 19.49 26.11
N PHE A 16 -3.58 18.92 27.08
CA PHE A 16 -3.34 17.55 27.56
C PHE A 16 -3.76 16.49 26.54
N ARG A 17 -4.82 16.75 25.75
CA ARG A 17 -5.26 15.85 24.68
C ARG A 17 -4.22 15.78 23.56
N GLU A 18 -3.59 16.91 23.22
CA GLU A 18 -2.55 16.97 22.20
C GLU A 18 -1.28 16.24 22.61
N VAL A 19 -0.84 16.39 23.86
CA VAL A 19 0.32 15.67 24.42
C VAL A 19 0.07 14.15 24.44
N ARG A 20 -1.10 13.70 24.91
CA ARG A 20 -1.47 12.27 24.89
C ARG A 20 -1.53 11.71 23.47
N ALA A 21 -2.13 12.45 22.53
CA ALA A 21 -2.18 12.05 21.13
C ALA A 21 -0.79 12.02 20.48
N TRP A 22 0.11 12.91 20.85
CA TRP A 22 1.51 12.89 20.41
C TRP A 22 2.25 11.66 20.94
N ALA A 23 2.16 11.39 22.25
CA ALA A 23 2.81 10.24 22.87
C ALA A 23 2.29 8.90 22.29
N ALA A 24 0.98 8.78 22.10
CA ALA A 24 0.37 7.61 21.46
C ALA A 24 0.89 7.40 20.03
N ARG A 25 1.00 8.47 19.23
CA ARG A 25 1.55 8.40 17.86
C ARG A 25 3.03 8.00 17.85
N ARG A 26 3.81 8.46 18.83
CA ARG A 26 5.22 8.04 18.98
C ARG A 26 5.35 6.56 19.30
N ARG A 27 4.50 6.04 20.21
CA ARG A 27 4.42 4.61 20.54
C ARG A 27 4.01 3.76 19.34
N LEU A 28 3.02 4.20 18.56
CA LEU A 28 2.64 3.53 17.30
C LEU A 28 3.81 3.50 16.31
N GLY A 29 4.53 4.62 16.15
CA GLY A 29 5.71 4.67 15.30
C GLY A 29 6.78 3.67 15.72
N ALA A 30 7.07 3.55 17.02
CA ALA A 30 7.99 2.56 17.55
C ALA A 30 7.50 1.12 17.32
N ALA A 31 6.21 0.84 17.55
CA ALA A 31 5.62 -0.48 17.31
C ALA A 31 5.73 -0.88 15.83
N ILE A 32 5.47 0.05 14.89
CA ILE A 32 5.65 -0.19 13.46
C ILE A 32 7.10 -0.57 13.16
N VAL A 33 8.09 0.14 13.71
CA VAL A 33 9.51 -0.16 13.50
C VAL A 33 9.86 -1.54 14.06
N VAL A 34 9.43 -1.87 15.28
CA VAL A 34 9.69 -3.17 15.90
C VAL A 34 9.11 -4.31 15.06
N LEU A 35 7.88 -4.17 14.58
CA LEU A 35 7.26 -5.18 13.71
C LEU A 35 7.96 -5.32 12.36
N CYS A 36 8.44 -4.21 11.78
CA CYS A 36 9.25 -4.26 10.56
C CYS A 36 10.60 -4.97 10.80
N LEU A 37 11.28 -4.67 11.91
CA LEU A 37 12.54 -5.35 12.27
C LEU A 37 12.33 -6.84 12.53
N PHE A 38 11.24 -7.20 13.22
CA PHE A 38 10.87 -8.60 13.42
C PHE A 38 10.62 -9.31 12.10
N GLY A 39 9.77 -8.76 11.22
CA GLY A 39 9.50 -9.34 9.90
C GLY A 39 10.76 -9.45 9.04
N LEU A 40 11.63 -8.44 9.07
CA LEU A 40 12.93 -8.49 8.41
C LEU A 40 13.82 -9.60 8.99
N GLY A 41 13.88 -9.75 10.31
CA GLY A 41 14.62 -10.82 10.97
C GLY A 41 14.15 -12.20 10.53
N VAL A 42 12.83 -12.41 10.41
CA VAL A 42 12.25 -13.65 9.88
C VAL A 42 12.70 -13.90 8.44
N LEU A 43 12.66 -12.89 7.57
CA LEU A 43 13.10 -13.03 6.18
C LEU A 43 14.60 -13.36 6.10
N VAL A 44 15.44 -12.66 6.87
CA VAL A 44 16.88 -12.93 6.91
C VAL A 44 17.15 -14.35 7.43
N TRP A 45 16.47 -14.77 8.48
CA TRP A 45 16.60 -16.12 9.03
C TRP A 45 16.32 -17.20 7.98
N ASN A 46 15.23 -17.06 7.23
CA ASN A 46 14.80 -18.07 6.26
C ASN A 46 15.63 -18.07 4.97
N PHE A 47 16.11 -16.91 4.51
CA PHE A 47 16.67 -16.77 3.16
C PHE A 47 18.18 -16.45 3.12
N SER A 48 18.81 -16.11 4.24
CA SER A 48 20.26 -15.79 4.26
C SER A 48 21.16 -16.98 3.92
N GLY A 49 20.73 -18.22 4.15
CA GLY A 49 21.45 -19.41 3.74
C GLY A 49 21.57 -19.48 2.22
N THR A 50 20.43 -19.48 1.52
CA THR A 50 20.36 -19.49 0.06
C THR A 50 21.04 -18.27 -0.55
N ALA A 51 20.84 -17.07 0.01
CA ALA A 51 21.47 -15.86 -0.49
C ALA A 51 23.00 -15.88 -0.37
N ARG A 52 23.55 -16.51 0.68
CA ARG A 52 25.01 -16.68 0.85
C ARG A 52 25.58 -17.78 -0.05
N ALA A 53 24.83 -18.86 -0.28
CA ALA A 53 25.21 -19.92 -1.21
C ALA A 53 25.21 -19.45 -2.67
N PHE A 54 24.28 -18.55 -3.03
CA PHE A 54 24.09 -18.06 -4.40
C PHE A 54 24.05 -16.51 -4.45
N PRO A 55 25.16 -15.81 -4.12
CA PRO A 55 25.16 -14.37 -3.97
C PRO A 55 24.87 -13.63 -5.29
N GLY A 56 25.41 -14.10 -6.41
CA GLY A 56 25.18 -13.49 -7.73
C GLY A 56 23.69 -13.45 -8.11
N PRO A 57 23.02 -14.61 -8.19
CA PRO A 57 21.58 -14.67 -8.48
C PRO A 57 20.70 -13.94 -7.45
N ALA A 58 21.05 -14.02 -6.16
CA ALA A 58 20.33 -13.30 -5.10
C ALA A 58 20.42 -11.77 -5.26
N LEU A 59 21.61 -11.24 -5.59
CA LEU A 59 21.84 -9.83 -5.85
C LEU A 59 21.20 -9.37 -7.16
N LEU A 60 21.28 -10.18 -8.22
CA LEU A 60 20.66 -9.89 -9.51
C LEU A 60 19.14 -9.76 -9.37
N SER A 61 18.49 -10.74 -8.74
CA SER A 61 17.05 -10.72 -8.53
C SER A 61 16.63 -9.54 -7.64
N ALA A 62 17.35 -9.25 -6.56
CA ALA A 62 17.12 -8.08 -5.71
C ALA A 62 17.25 -6.77 -6.49
N PHE A 63 18.28 -6.64 -7.32
CA PHE A 63 18.51 -5.45 -8.15
C PHE A 63 17.38 -5.21 -9.15
N LEU A 64 16.98 -6.24 -9.90
CA LEU A 64 15.89 -6.14 -10.87
C LEU A 64 14.57 -5.75 -10.19
N LEU A 65 14.24 -6.37 -9.06
CA LEU A 65 13.05 -6.03 -8.28
C LEU A 65 13.14 -4.63 -7.68
N ALA A 66 14.31 -4.15 -7.29
CA ALA A 66 14.51 -2.78 -6.82
C ALA A 66 14.25 -1.74 -7.93
N VAL A 67 14.65 -2.04 -9.17
CA VAL A 67 14.33 -1.19 -10.34
C VAL A 67 12.83 -1.14 -10.56
N VAL A 68 12.15 -2.29 -10.57
CA VAL A 68 10.69 -2.37 -10.72
C VAL A 68 9.98 -1.61 -9.59
N LEU A 69 10.41 -1.83 -8.33
CA LEU A 69 9.92 -1.12 -7.16
C LEU A 69 10.03 0.39 -7.33
N TYR A 70 11.19 0.89 -7.75
CA TYR A 70 11.43 2.32 -7.90
C TYR A 70 10.50 2.95 -8.95
N VAL A 71 10.32 2.28 -10.10
CA VAL A 71 9.42 2.72 -11.16
C VAL A 71 7.98 2.72 -10.65
N ALA A 72 7.50 1.60 -10.12
CA ALA A 72 6.13 1.44 -9.62
C ALA A 72 5.82 2.42 -8.46
N PHE A 73 6.74 2.57 -7.51
CA PHE A 73 6.66 3.55 -6.42
C PHE A 73 6.46 4.97 -6.95
N THR A 74 7.22 5.34 -7.98
CA THR A 74 7.14 6.66 -8.60
C THR A 74 5.82 6.87 -9.32
N LEU A 75 5.33 5.85 -10.04
CA LEU A 75 4.05 5.90 -10.75
C LEU A 75 2.87 5.99 -9.77
N LEU A 76 2.78 5.07 -8.80
CA LEU A 76 1.68 5.00 -7.83
C LEU A 76 1.56 6.28 -6.99
N ARG A 77 2.67 6.93 -6.64
CA ARG A 77 2.60 8.23 -5.95
C ARG A 77 2.03 9.35 -6.84
N ARG A 78 2.23 9.28 -8.16
CA ARG A 78 1.74 10.28 -9.13
C ARG A 78 0.28 10.08 -9.51
N VAL A 79 -0.30 8.93 -9.18
CA VAL A 79 -1.72 8.60 -9.39
C VAL A 79 -2.65 9.52 -8.59
N ARG A 80 -2.19 10.06 -7.45
CA ARG A 80 -2.94 11.03 -6.64
C ARG A 80 -3.07 12.38 -7.37
N PRO A 81 -4.29 12.88 -7.62
CA PRO A 81 -4.48 14.17 -8.24
C PRO A 81 -3.93 15.31 -7.36
N VAL A 82 -3.42 16.36 -8.01
CA VAL A 82 -2.99 17.63 -7.41
C VAL A 82 -1.73 17.56 -6.54
N ARG A 83 -1.71 16.77 -5.45
CA ARG A 83 -0.58 16.66 -4.51
C ARG A 83 -0.13 15.22 -4.35
N THR A 84 1.11 14.94 -4.72
CA THR A 84 1.78 13.66 -4.48
C THR A 84 1.95 13.41 -2.97
N PRO A 85 1.69 12.20 -2.46
CA PRO A 85 1.89 11.89 -1.04
C PRO A 85 3.37 12.05 -0.63
N PRO A 86 3.69 12.44 0.61
CA PRO A 86 5.06 12.65 1.04
C PRO A 86 5.91 11.38 0.96
N ARG A 87 7.17 11.50 0.51
CA ARG A 87 8.10 10.37 0.31
C ARG A 87 8.24 9.48 1.55
N LYS A 88 8.46 10.07 2.73
CA LYS A 88 8.66 9.33 3.98
C LYS A 88 7.47 8.43 4.34
N TRP A 89 6.25 8.93 4.13
CA TRP A 89 5.04 8.15 4.42
C TRP A 89 4.82 7.04 3.39
N SER A 90 5.12 7.32 2.11
CA SER A 90 5.08 6.31 1.06
C SER A 90 6.09 5.18 1.29
N TRP A 91 7.33 5.52 1.67
CA TRP A 91 8.36 4.53 1.99
C TRP A 91 8.05 3.75 3.26
N ALA A 92 7.41 4.36 4.27
CA ALA A 92 6.94 3.62 5.44
C ALA A 92 5.92 2.52 5.06
N GLY A 93 5.02 2.81 4.10
CA GLY A 93 4.11 1.81 3.56
C GLY A 93 4.84 0.66 2.85
N VAL A 94 5.76 0.99 1.94
CA VAL A 94 6.60 -0.02 1.25
C VAL A 94 7.39 -0.85 2.26
N ALA A 95 8.00 -0.22 3.26
CA ALA A 95 8.77 -0.90 4.29
C ALA A 95 7.90 -1.86 5.10
N TRP A 96 6.70 -1.45 5.51
CA TRP A 96 5.75 -2.35 6.17
C TRP A 96 5.45 -3.57 5.29
N GLY A 97 5.10 -3.33 4.03
CA GLY A 97 4.83 -4.38 3.05
C GLY A 97 5.98 -5.37 2.94
N ALA A 98 7.17 -4.87 2.65
CA ALA A 98 8.36 -5.67 2.34
C ALA A 98 8.96 -6.39 3.55
N THR A 99 8.60 -6.01 4.78
CA THR A 99 9.19 -6.56 6.01
C THR A 99 8.14 -7.15 6.92
N ALA A 100 7.47 -6.34 7.75
CA ALA A 100 6.47 -6.78 8.71
C ALA A 100 5.41 -7.68 8.05
N ALA A 101 4.85 -7.26 6.92
CA ALA A 101 3.79 -8.02 6.27
C ALA A 101 4.32 -9.33 5.67
N THR A 102 5.38 -9.30 4.84
CA THR A 102 5.93 -10.53 4.22
C THR A 102 6.48 -11.50 5.27
N GLY A 103 7.25 -11.03 6.25
CA GLY A 103 7.83 -11.87 7.30
C GLY A 103 6.77 -12.52 8.20
N CYS A 104 5.78 -11.75 8.68
CA CYS A 104 4.70 -12.33 9.48
C CYS A 104 3.80 -13.25 8.65
N ALA A 105 3.54 -12.91 7.39
CA ALA A 105 2.77 -13.77 6.48
C ALA A 105 3.46 -15.11 6.24
N LEU A 106 4.78 -15.13 6.09
CA LEU A 106 5.54 -16.37 5.91
C LEU A 106 5.26 -17.37 7.06
N LEU A 107 5.32 -16.88 8.31
CA LEU A 107 5.02 -17.72 9.49
C LEU A 107 3.54 -18.14 9.54
N ALA A 108 2.63 -17.18 9.35
CA ALA A 108 1.20 -17.42 9.43
C ALA A 108 0.71 -18.38 8.33
N ASN A 109 1.26 -18.26 7.12
CA ASN A 109 0.93 -19.12 5.99
C ASN A 109 1.38 -20.55 6.23
N GLY A 110 2.61 -20.74 6.76
CA GLY A 110 3.10 -22.07 7.13
C GLY A 110 2.20 -22.75 8.15
N GLY A 111 1.79 -22.03 9.20
CA GLY A 111 0.92 -22.56 10.25
C GLY A 111 -0.46 -22.98 9.72
N LEU A 112 -1.14 -22.09 8.99
CA LEU A 112 -2.49 -22.39 8.48
C LEU A 112 -2.48 -23.42 7.35
N SER A 113 -1.45 -23.44 6.50
CA SER A 113 -1.30 -24.48 5.48
C SER A 113 -1.08 -25.87 6.11
N ALA A 114 -0.33 -25.96 7.23
CA ALA A 114 -0.18 -27.20 7.97
C ALA A 114 -1.51 -27.71 8.56
N VAL A 115 -2.39 -26.80 9.00
CA VAL A 115 -3.74 -27.16 9.46
C VAL A 115 -4.53 -27.78 8.31
N TRP A 116 -4.56 -27.15 7.13
CA TRP A 116 -5.28 -27.70 5.98
C TRP A 116 -4.77 -29.08 5.56
N SER A 117 -3.45 -29.26 5.50
CA SER A 117 -2.86 -30.57 5.18
C SER A 117 -3.27 -31.65 6.18
N ARG A 118 -3.41 -31.29 7.46
CA ARG A 118 -3.78 -32.23 8.53
C ARG A 118 -5.28 -32.55 8.56
N THR A 119 -6.14 -31.57 8.29
CA THR A 119 -7.60 -31.72 8.45
C THR A 119 -8.31 -32.13 7.17
N ALA A 120 -7.83 -31.68 6.00
CA ALA A 120 -8.47 -31.91 4.70
C ALA A 120 -7.61 -32.79 3.77
N GLY A 121 -6.40 -33.15 4.17
CA GLY A 121 -5.48 -33.98 3.41
C GLY A 121 -4.51 -33.20 2.53
N VAL A 122 -3.40 -33.84 2.18
CA VAL A 122 -2.28 -33.22 1.43
C VAL A 122 -2.71 -32.80 0.03
N ASP A 123 -3.51 -33.63 -0.67
CA ASP A 123 -3.96 -33.33 -2.04
C ASP A 123 -4.90 -32.13 -2.11
N PHE A 124 -5.78 -31.99 -1.11
CA PHE A 124 -6.62 -30.82 -0.99
C PHE A 124 -5.79 -29.58 -0.67
N ALA A 125 -4.88 -29.68 0.30
CA ALA A 125 -4.03 -28.57 0.71
C ALA A 125 -3.07 -28.12 -0.40
N SER A 126 -2.57 -29.03 -1.24
CA SER A 126 -1.72 -28.67 -2.39
C SER A 126 -2.50 -27.89 -3.45
N SER A 127 -3.78 -28.20 -3.63
CA SER A 127 -4.64 -27.57 -4.65
C SER A 127 -5.28 -26.26 -4.16
N TRP A 128 -5.73 -26.21 -2.91
CA TRP A 128 -6.54 -25.12 -2.36
C TRP A 128 -5.87 -24.34 -1.23
N GLY A 129 -4.80 -24.88 -0.64
CA GLY A 129 -4.17 -24.31 0.56
C GLY A 129 -3.74 -22.87 0.37
N ALA A 130 -3.14 -22.53 -0.79
CA ALA A 130 -2.75 -21.16 -1.11
C ALA A 130 -3.95 -20.19 -1.14
N ALA A 131 -5.08 -20.61 -1.73
CA ALA A 131 -6.29 -19.80 -1.81
C ALA A 131 -7.01 -19.64 -0.46
N LEU A 132 -6.93 -20.66 0.41
CA LEU A 132 -7.58 -20.63 1.72
C LEU A 132 -6.71 -19.99 2.82
N THR A 133 -5.42 -19.78 2.55
CA THR A 133 -4.45 -19.31 3.55
C THR A 133 -3.99 -17.89 3.31
N ALA A 134 -3.33 -17.65 2.17
CA ALA A 134 -2.68 -16.37 1.89
C ALA A 134 -3.65 -15.17 1.91
N PRO A 135 -4.88 -15.26 1.36
CA PRO A 135 -5.82 -14.14 1.40
C PRO A 135 -6.18 -13.67 2.80
N LEU A 136 -6.30 -14.59 3.76
CA LEU A 136 -6.67 -14.26 5.14
C LEU A 136 -5.50 -13.63 5.89
N ASN A 137 -4.34 -14.27 5.82
CA ASN A 137 -3.15 -13.82 6.54
C ASN A 137 -2.56 -12.55 5.93
N GLU A 138 -2.31 -12.57 4.63
CA GLU A 138 -1.57 -11.50 3.96
C GLU A 138 -2.38 -10.23 3.87
N GLU A 139 -3.64 -10.29 3.40
CA GLU A 139 -4.46 -9.08 3.33
C GLU A 139 -4.77 -8.54 4.73
N GLY A 140 -4.93 -9.40 5.72
CA GLY A 140 -5.07 -9.00 7.12
C GLY A 140 -3.87 -8.19 7.62
N ILE A 141 -2.66 -8.73 7.48
CA ILE A 141 -1.44 -8.08 7.98
C ILE A 141 -1.10 -6.83 7.16
N LYS A 142 -1.29 -6.84 5.84
CA LYS A 142 -1.13 -5.64 4.99
C LYS A 142 -2.10 -4.56 5.39
N THR A 143 -3.38 -4.90 5.58
CA THR A 143 -4.42 -3.96 6.01
C THR A 143 -4.12 -3.39 7.40
N ALA A 144 -3.61 -4.21 8.33
CA ALA A 144 -3.18 -3.74 9.65
C ALA A 144 -2.11 -2.64 9.54
N GLY A 145 -1.13 -2.79 8.64
CA GLY A 145 -0.14 -1.74 8.37
C GLY A 145 -0.74 -0.45 7.83
N ILE A 146 -1.70 -0.56 6.91
CA ILE A 146 -2.42 0.59 6.36
C ILE A 146 -3.17 1.32 7.50
N VAL A 147 -3.82 0.58 8.40
CA VAL A 147 -4.50 1.14 9.58
C VAL A 147 -3.51 1.82 10.52
N LEU A 148 -2.43 1.15 10.89
CA LEU A 148 -1.41 1.67 11.80
C LEU A 148 -0.79 2.96 11.27
N LEU A 149 -0.40 2.98 9.99
CA LEU A 149 0.14 4.17 9.33
C LEU A 149 -0.91 5.28 9.15
N GLY A 150 -2.16 4.93 8.90
CA GLY A 150 -3.28 5.86 8.82
C GLY A 150 -3.55 6.57 10.15
N VAL A 151 -3.54 5.81 11.26
CA VAL A 151 -3.75 6.31 12.63
C VAL A 151 -2.53 7.07 13.14
N ALA A 152 -1.31 6.63 12.84
CA ALA A 152 -0.08 7.32 13.22
C ALA A 152 0.06 8.67 12.50
N PHE A 153 -0.39 8.75 11.24
CA PHE A 153 -0.27 9.94 10.39
C PHE A 153 -1.63 10.42 9.84
N PRO A 154 -2.58 10.85 10.70
CA PRO A 154 -3.96 11.15 10.28
C PRO A 154 -4.04 12.31 9.28
N ALA A 155 -3.11 13.27 9.34
CA ALA A 155 -3.02 14.37 8.36
C ALA A 155 -2.68 13.92 6.92
N ARG A 156 -2.24 12.66 6.76
CA ARG A 156 -1.92 12.03 5.48
C ARG A 156 -3.07 11.16 4.96
N MET A 157 -3.95 10.68 5.84
CA MET A 157 -5.13 9.87 5.52
C MET A 157 -6.40 10.73 5.54
N ARG A 158 -6.66 11.48 4.46
CA ARG A 158 -7.77 12.45 4.39
C ARG A 158 -9.00 11.90 3.70
N GLY A 159 -8.86 10.79 2.97
CA GLY A 159 -9.92 10.22 2.18
C GLY A 159 -9.61 8.82 1.67
N PRO A 160 -10.60 8.18 1.02
CA PRO A 160 -10.44 6.83 0.48
C PRO A 160 -9.35 6.74 -0.58
N LEU A 161 -9.12 7.80 -1.38
CA LEU A 161 -8.02 7.84 -2.35
C LEU A 161 -6.64 7.86 -1.70
N ASP A 162 -6.48 8.47 -0.51
CA ASP A 162 -5.23 8.39 0.25
C ASP A 162 -4.98 6.96 0.74
N GLY A 163 -6.06 6.30 1.18
CA GLY A 163 -6.07 4.90 1.55
C GLY A 163 -5.70 3.97 0.39
N TRP A 164 -6.28 4.19 -0.79
CA TRP A 164 -5.96 3.46 -2.01
C TRP A 164 -4.47 3.56 -2.35
N VAL A 165 -3.91 4.78 -2.31
CA VAL A 165 -2.48 4.99 -2.62
C VAL A 165 -1.57 4.39 -1.54
N LEU A 166 -1.92 4.49 -0.25
CA LEU A 166 -1.13 3.84 0.80
C LEU A 166 -1.16 2.31 0.65
N GLY A 167 -2.35 1.76 0.44
CA GLY A 167 -2.55 0.33 0.28
C GLY A 167 -1.80 -0.22 -0.93
N ALA A 168 -1.84 0.49 -2.06
CA ALA A 168 -1.03 0.16 -3.23
C ALA A 168 0.47 0.10 -2.92
N LEU A 169 0.99 1.05 -2.13
CA LEU A 169 2.40 1.08 -1.75
C LEU A 169 2.78 -0.01 -0.75
N VAL A 170 1.88 -0.35 0.19
CA VAL A 170 2.06 -1.48 1.11
C VAL A 170 2.08 -2.80 0.34
N GLY A 171 1.08 -3.04 -0.51
CA GLY A 171 1.03 -4.25 -1.34
C GLY A 171 2.20 -4.34 -2.33
N LEU A 172 2.66 -3.21 -2.87
CA LEU A 172 3.87 -3.17 -3.72
C LEU A 172 5.12 -3.62 -2.95
N GLY A 173 5.31 -3.14 -1.71
CA GLY A 173 6.42 -3.58 -0.87
C GLY A 173 6.38 -5.09 -0.62
N PHE A 174 5.20 -5.59 -0.25
CA PHE A 174 4.98 -7.03 -0.03
C PHE A 174 5.32 -7.86 -1.27
N GLN A 175 4.79 -7.44 -2.42
CA GLN A 175 5.00 -8.11 -3.71
C GLN A 175 6.48 -8.19 -4.08
N MET A 176 7.26 -7.14 -3.84
CA MET A 176 8.69 -7.15 -4.19
C MET A 176 9.48 -8.09 -3.27
N ALA A 177 9.21 -8.08 -1.97
CA ALA A 177 9.85 -8.99 -1.04
C ALA A 177 9.46 -10.45 -1.33
N GLU A 178 8.18 -10.71 -1.57
CA GLU A 178 7.70 -12.04 -1.90
C GLU A 178 8.30 -12.54 -3.24
N ASN A 179 8.29 -11.72 -4.30
CA ASN A 179 8.93 -12.07 -5.56
C ASN A 179 10.42 -12.45 -5.39
N TRP A 180 11.14 -11.77 -4.49
CA TRP A 180 12.52 -12.12 -4.19
C TRP A 180 12.63 -13.48 -3.49
N THR A 181 11.76 -13.77 -2.53
CA THR A 181 11.71 -15.11 -1.90
C THR A 181 11.38 -16.22 -2.90
N TYR A 182 10.52 -15.96 -3.89
CA TYR A 182 10.25 -16.90 -4.98
C TYR A 182 11.45 -17.09 -5.90
N ALA A 183 12.26 -16.06 -6.13
CA ALA A 183 13.51 -16.21 -6.89
C ALA A 183 14.49 -17.13 -6.15
N LEU A 184 14.65 -16.96 -4.83
CA LEU A 184 15.50 -17.80 -4.02
C LEU A 184 14.98 -19.24 -3.90
N ASN A 185 13.67 -19.43 -3.69
CA ASN A 185 13.07 -20.76 -3.66
C ASN A 185 13.17 -21.46 -5.02
N GLY A 186 13.09 -20.72 -6.13
CA GLY A 186 13.31 -21.26 -7.46
C GLY A 186 14.70 -21.85 -7.66
N ILE A 187 15.75 -21.19 -7.12
CA ILE A 187 17.13 -21.70 -7.13
C ILE A 187 17.21 -23.05 -6.41
N VAL A 188 16.63 -23.14 -5.22
CA VAL A 188 16.61 -24.38 -4.43
C VAL A 188 15.81 -25.47 -5.16
N GLY A 189 14.69 -25.10 -5.79
CA GLY A 189 13.82 -26.01 -6.53
C GLY A 189 14.49 -26.67 -7.74
N THR A 190 15.49 -26.03 -8.37
CA THR A 190 16.29 -26.63 -9.45
C THR A 190 17.54 -27.36 -8.94
N GLY A 191 17.64 -27.59 -7.63
CA GLY A 191 18.81 -28.19 -6.98
C GLY A 191 20.07 -27.30 -7.04
N GLY A 192 19.92 -26.02 -7.38
CA GLY A 192 21.05 -25.09 -7.53
C GLY A 192 21.90 -25.32 -8.78
N THR A 193 21.43 -26.11 -9.75
CA THR A 193 22.17 -26.46 -10.98
C THR A 193 22.23 -25.31 -12.00
N THR A 194 21.19 -24.49 -12.05
CA THR A 194 21.07 -23.32 -12.96
C THR A 194 20.57 -22.08 -12.20
N PRO A 195 21.30 -21.61 -11.18
CA PRO A 195 20.76 -20.67 -10.19
C PRO A 195 20.49 -19.28 -10.80
N GLY A 196 21.26 -18.85 -11.80
CA GLY A 196 21.02 -17.61 -12.53
C GLY A 196 19.71 -17.64 -13.31
N ASP A 197 19.50 -18.70 -14.10
CA ASP A 197 18.30 -18.87 -14.93
C ASP A 197 17.05 -19.04 -14.07
N ALA A 198 17.11 -19.85 -13.02
CA ALA A 198 15.99 -20.05 -12.11
C ALA A 198 15.53 -18.74 -11.45
N ALA A 199 16.48 -17.93 -10.96
CA ALA A 199 16.18 -16.62 -10.37
C ALA A 199 15.59 -15.66 -11.41
N LEU A 200 16.19 -15.60 -12.61
CA LEU A 200 15.75 -14.71 -13.68
C LEU A 200 14.35 -15.08 -14.18
N GLN A 201 14.08 -16.36 -14.46
CA GLN A 201 12.77 -16.85 -14.88
C GLN A 201 11.70 -16.54 -13.83
N SER A 202 12.01 -16.72 -12.54
CA SER A 202 11.10 -16.37 -11.45
C SER A 202 10.78 -14.88 -11.42
N VAL A 203 11.80 -14.01 -11.47
CA VAL A 203 11.60 -12.54 -11.50
C VAL A 203 10.82 -12.11 -12.73
N VAL A 204 11.22 -12.55 -13.92
CA VAL A 204 10.57 -12.18 -15.19
C VAL A 204 9.12 -12.66 -15.21
N GLY A 205 8.88 -13.92 -14.84
CA GLY A 205 7.52 -14.47 -14.80
C GLY A 205 6.63 -13.71 -13.83
N ARG A 206 7.11 -13.41 -12.62
CA ARG A 206 6.33 -12.66 -11.64
C ARG A 206 6.15 -11.19 -12.00
N VAL A 207 7.10 -10.56 -12.67
CA VAL A 207 6.94 -9.16 -13.11
C VAL A 207 6.01 -9.06 -14.31
N LEU A 208 6.10 -9.97 -15.28
CA LEU A 208 5.33 -9.92 -16.52
C LEU A 208 3.90 -10.48 -16.36
N TYR A 209 3.75 -11.63 -15.69
CA TYR A 209 2.45 -12.30 -15.59
C TYR A 209 1.62 -11.84 -14.40
N THR A 210 2.25 -11.58 -13.24
CA THR A 210 1.54 -11.23 -12.00
C THR A 210 1.79 -9.79 -11.54
N GLY A 211 2.77 -9.11 -12.14
CA GLY A 211 3.25 -7.81 -11.66
C GLY A 211 2.22 -6.70 -11.74
N LEU A 212 1.43 -6.69 -12.81
CA LEU A 212 0.46 -5.63 -13.09
C LEU A 212 -0.75 -5.65 -12.15
N GLY A 213 -1.21 -6.81 -11.70
CA GLY A 213 -2.39 -6.90 -10.83
C GLY A 213 -2.31 -8.06 -9.84
N SER A 214 -1.57 -7.85 -8.76
CA SER A 214 -1.47 -8.82 -7.65
C SER A 214 -1.59 -8.09 -6.31
N HIS A 215 -0.62 -8.22 -5.41
CA HIS A 215 -0.78 -7.71 -4.04
C HIS A 215 -1.00 -6.19 -3.96
N TRP A 216 -0.36 -5.41 -4.85
CA TRP A 216 -0.56 -3.96 -4.83
C TRP A 216 -2.00 -3.55 -5.16
N THR A 217 -2.70 -4.26 -6.06
CA THR A 217 -4.08 -3.94 -6.45
C THR A 217 -5.05 -4.34 -5.33
N MET A 218 -4.89 -5.54 -4.77
CA MET A 218 -5.71 -6.03 -3.65
C MET A 218 -5.57 -5.10 -2.44
N SER A 219 -4.34 -4.77 -2.05
CA SER A 219 -4.09 -3.88 -0.92
C SER A 219 -4.55 -2.44 -1.18
N ALA A 220 -4.58 -1.97 -2.43
CA ALA A 220 -5.17 -0.68 -2.78
C ALA A 220 -6.69 -0.65 -2.54
N VAL A 221 -7.39 -1.74 -2.87
CA VAL A 221 -8.82 -1.88 -2.59
C VAL A 221 -9.06 -1.92 -1.08
N ALA A 222 -8.35 -2.77 -0.33
CA ALA A 222 -8.45 -2.82 1.14
C ALA A 222 -8.13 -1.45 1.78
N GLY A 223 -7.08 -0.77 1.28
CA GLY A 223 -6.69 0.55 1.75
C GLY A 223 -7.75 1.62 1.51
N THR A 224 -8.56 1.50 0.45
CA THR A 224 -9.74 2.37 0.24
C THR A 224 -10.70 2.29 1.42
N GLY A 225 -10.96 1.08 1.92
CA GLY A 225 -11.79 0.84 3.10
C GLY A 225 -11.25 1.51 4.35
N VAL A 226 -9.94 1.39 4.59
CA VAL A 226 -9.27 2.09 5.70
C VAL A 226 -9.40 3.60 5.55
N GLY A 227 -9.22 4.13 4.33
CA GLY A 227 -9.41 5.55 4.05
C GLY A 227 -10.84 6.03 4.30
N LEU A 228 -11.87 5.22 4.00
CA LEU A 228 -13.26 5.51 4.34
C LEU A 228 -13.50 5.59 5.87
N LEU A 229 -12.84 4.72 6.65
CA LEU A 229 -12.96 4.68 8.11
C LEU A 229 -12.21 5.80 8.83
N LEU A 230 -11.06 6.21 8.30
CA LEU A 230 -10.21 7.21 8.94
C LEU A 230 -10.48 8.63 8.45
N SER A 231 -11.05 8.80 7.25
CA SER A 231 -11.38 10.13 6.75
C SER A 231 -12.54 10.77 7.49
N ARG A 232 -12.48 12.09 7.68
CA ARG A 232 -13.61 12.92 8.16
C ARG A 232 -14.65 13.13 7.05
N SER A 233 -15.19 12.04 6.52
CA SER A 233 -16.25 12.11 5.52
C SER A 233 -17.59 12.36 6.19
N PRO A 234 -18.41 13.29 5.69
CA PRO A 234 -19.79 13.45 6.14
C PRO A 234 -20.58 12.18 5.79
N GLY A 235 -21.37 11.68 6.74
CA GLY A 235 -22.27 10.54 6.55
C GLY A 235 -22.33 9.57 7.73
N PRO A 236 -23.33 8.67 7.76
CA PRO A 236 -23.53 7.75 8.89
C PRO A 236 -22.34 6.79 9.08
N ALA A 237 -21.91 6.62 10.33
CA ALA A 237 -20.81 5.72 10.68
C ALA A 237 -21.03 4.28 10.19
N ARG A 238 -22.29 3.79 10.22
CA ARG A 238 -22.68 2.47 9.72
C ARG A 238 -22.33 2.28 8.24
N ARG A 239 -22.64 3.25 7.38
CA ARG A 239 -22.35 3.16 5.93
C ARG A 239 -20.84 3.10 5.67
N ARG A 240 -20.06 3.86 6.44
CA ARG A 240 -18.59 3.87 6.35
C ARG A 240 -17.99 2.54 6.78
N ARG A 241 -18.48 1.95 7.88
CA ARG A 241 -18.07 0.61 8.35
C ARG A 241 -18.42 -0.47 7.33
N ALA A 242 -19.64 -0.46 6.80
CA ALA A 242 -20.06 -1.40 5.77
C ALA A 242 -19.21 -1.28 4.50
N GLY A 243 -18.97 -0.06 4.01
CA GLY A 243 -18.12 0.16 2.84
C GLY A 243 -16.67 -0.28 3.06
N ALA A 244 -16.14 -0.10 4.26
CA ALA A 244 -14.79 -0.56 4.59
C ALA A 244 -14.68 -2.08 4.69
N ALA A 245 -15.66 -2.73 5.32
CA ALA A 245 -15.75 -4.19 5.35
C ALA A 245 -15.85 -4.75 3.93
N ALA A 246 -16.70 -4.17 3.08
CA ALA A 246 -16.82 -4.55 1.67
C ALA A 246 -15.49 -4.43 0.93
N CYS A 247 -14.73 -3.33 1.10
CA CYS A 247 -13.42 -3.18 0.47
C CYS A 247 -12.42 -4.26 0.91
N VAL A 248 -12.37 -4.59 2.20
CA VAL A 248 -11.46 -5.64 2.71
C VAL A 248 -11.89 -7.01 2.19
N LEU A 249 -13.18 -7.32 2.21
CA LEU A 249 -13.72 -8.58 1.67
C LEU A 249 -13.47 -8.70 0.15
N THR A 250 -13.58 -7.60 -0.60
CA THR A 250 -13.22 -7.58 -2.02
C THR A 250 -11.74 -7.88 -2.22
N ALA A 251 -10.84 -7.29 -1.42
CA ALA A 251 -9.41 -7.57 -1.52
C ALA A 251 -9.08 -9.04 -1.19
N VAL A 252 -9.71 -9.60 -0.15
CA VAL A 252 -9.58 -11.04 0.19
C VAL A 252 -10.12 -11.91 -0.94
N GLY A 253 -11.26 -11.56 -1.53
CA GLY A 253 -11.85 -12.30 -2.66
C GLY A 253 -11.01 -12.24 -3.93
N MET A 254 -10.43 -11.07 -4.25
CA MET A 254 -9.46 -10.89 -5.33
C MET A 254 -8.27 -11.84 -5.13
N HIS A 255 -7.68 -11.84 -3.93
CA HIS A 255 -6.54 -12.69 -3.61
C HIS A 255 -6.90 -14.18 -3.62
N TRP A 256 -8.07 -14.55 -3.09
CA TRP A 256 -8.57 -15.92 -3.16
C TRP A 256 -8.69 -16.38 -4.61
N LEU A 257 -9.29 -15.56 -5.49
CA LEU A 257 -9.43 -15.89 -6.91
C LEU A 257 -8.06 -16.01 -7.60
N PHE A 258 -7.12 -15.14 -7.23
CA PHE A 258 -5.75 -15.17 -7.74
C PHE A 258 -5.10 -16.54 -7.46
N ASN A 259 -5.23 -17.03 -6.24
CA ASN A 259 -4.63 -18.30 -5.79
C ASN A 259 -5.49 -19.55 -6.05
N ALA A 260 -6.77 -19.40 -6.38
CA ALA A 260 -7.67 -20.52 -6.61
C ALA A 260 -7.16 -21.39 -7.78
N PRO A 261 -7.33 -22.73 -7.75
CA PRO A 261 -6.81 -23.63 -8.79
C PRO A 261 -7.57 -23.54 -10.13
N PHE A 262 -8.42 -22.54 -10.32
CA PHE A 262 -9.10 -22.26 -11.58
C PHE A 262 -8.16 -21.59 -12.59
N LEU A 263 -8.42 -21.79 -13.88
CA LEU A 263 -7.68 -21.14 -14.97
C LEU A 263 -6.15 -21.34 -14.80
N GLY A 264 -5.70 -22.59 -14.85
CA GLY A 264 -4.28 -22.94 -14.70
C GLY A 264 -3.39 -22.38 -15.82
N GLY A 265 -2.08 -22.40 -15.57
CA GLY A 265 -1.06 -21.96 -16.54
C GLY A 265 -0.88 -20.43 -16.63
N GLY A 266 0.03 -20.00 -17.51
CA GLY A 266 0.43 -18.58 -17.63
C GLY A 266 -0.69 -17.66 -18.11
N LEU A 267 -1.48 -18.09 -19.10
CA LEU A 267 -2.61 -17.30 -19.61
C LEU A 267 -3.67 -17.07 -18.52
N GLY A 268 -4.07 -18.12 -17.81
CA GLY A 268 -5.06 -18.01 -16.75
C GLY A 268 -4.59 -17.16 -15.58
N THR A 269 -3.31 -17.25 -15.22
CA THR A 269 -2.66 -16.34 -14.26
C THR A 269 -2.72 -14.89 -14.73
N GLY A 270 -2.42 -14.63 -16.00
CA GLY A 270 -2.52 -13.29 -16.60
C GLY A 270 -3.95 -12.74 -16.60
N VAL A 271 -4.96 -13.58 -16.85
CA VAL A 271 -6.39 -13.19 -16.78
C VAL A 271 -6.79 -12.77 -15.37
N LYS A 272 -6.38 -13.53 -14.35
CA LYS A 272 -6.62 -13.16 -12.94
C LYS A 272 -5.92 -11.86 -12.56
N ALA A 273 -4.68 -11.68 -13.01
CA ALA A 273 -3.96 -10.44 -12.78
C ALA A 273 -4.62 -9.24 -13.46
N ALA A 274 -5.12 -9.42 -14.70
CA ALA A 274 -5.86 -8.39 -15.40
C ALA A 274 -7.18 -8.05 -14.67
N PHE A 275 -7.91 -9.06 -14.18
CA PHE A 275 -9.11 -8.85 -13.37
C PHE A 275 -8.82 -7.98 -12.15
N ASP A 276 -7.79 -8.31 -11.37
CA ASP A 276 -7.44 -7.54 -10.18
C ASP A 276 -7.00 -6.11 -10.49
N PHE A 277 -6.26 -5.93 -11.60
CA PHE A 277 -5.89 -4.63 -12.11
C PHE A 277 -7.11 -3.78 -12.49
N LEU A 278 -8.08 -4.38 -13.19
CA LEU A 278 -9.31 -3.70 -13.58
C LEU A 278 -10.16 -3.31 -12.36
N VAL A 279 -10.26 -4.19 -11.36
CA VAL A 279 -10.97 -3.89 -10.10
C VAL A 279 -10.31 -2.71 -9.40
N ALA A 280 -9.00 -2.75 -9.15
CA ALA A 280 -8.30 -1.64 -8.49
C ALA A 280 -8.31 -0.35 -9.32
N GLY A 281 -8.23 -0.46 -10.65
CA GLY A 281 -8.33 0.64 -11.60
C GLY A 281 -9.71 1.31 -11.58
N SER A 282 -10.79 0.54 -11.51
CA SER A 282 -12.17 1.05 -11.41
C SER A 282 -12.37 1.85 -10.11
N PHE A 283 -11.87 1.33 -8.98
CA PHE A 283 -11.83 2.04 -7.70
C PHE A 283 -11.08 3.37 -7.86
N TRP A 284 -9.88 3.33 -8.44
CA TRP A 284 -9.11 4.55 -8.64
C TRP A 284 -9.85 5.59 -9.49
N ILE A 285 -10.48 5.18 -10.61
CA ILE A 285 -11.25 6.06 -11.49
C ILE A 285 -12.34 6.76 -10.67
N VAL A 286 -13.20 6.00 -9.98
CA VAL A 286 -14.30 6.53 -9.16
C VAL A 286 -13.78 7.49 -8.09
N LEU A 287 -12.75 7.06 -7.34
CA LEU A 287 -12.15 7.87 -6.28
C LEU A 287 -11.50 9.15 -6.79
N ARG A 288 -10.86 9.09 -7.95
CA ARG A 288 -10.26 10.24 -8.62
C ARG A 288 -11.34 11.22 -9.08
N HIS A 289 -12.42 10.74 -9.68
CA HIS A 289 -13.55 11.59 -10.08
C HIS A 289 -14.18 12.28 -8.86
N ALA A 290 -14.49 11.53 -7.81
CA ALA A 290 -15.04 12.06 -6.57
C ALA A 290 -14.10 13.06 -5.88
N TYR A 291 -12.79 12.81 -5.89
CA TYR A 291 -11.79 13.75 -5.37
C TYR A 291 -11.79 15.06 -6.16
N ARG A 292 -11.75 14.98 -7.50
CA ARG A 292 -11.70 16.18 -8.35
C ARG A 292 -13.01 16.97 -8.30
N HIS A 293 -14.14 16.30 -8.18
CA HIS A 293 -15.44 16.93 -8.01
C HIS A 293 -15.47 17.77 -6.74
N ARG A 294 -15.15 17.16 -5.59
CA ARG A 294 -15.06 17.86 -4.30
C ARG A 294 -14.07 19.03 -4.35
N ALA A 295 -12.87 18.78 -4.88
CA ALA A 295 -11.85 19.82 -4.98
C ALA A 295 -12.28 21.00 -5.88
N ARG A 296 -13.07 20.76 -6.93
CA ARG A 296 -13.64 21.83 -7.76
C ARG A 296 -14.71 22.62 -7.02
N ALA A 297 -15.60 21.94 -6.30
CA ALA A 297 -16.64 22.59 -5.52
C ALA A 297 -16.03 23.54 -4.47
N GLU A 298 -15.03 23.07 -3.72
CA GLU A 298 -14.29 23.88 -2.75
C GLU A 298 -13.59 25.08 -3.40
N LEU A 299 -12.97 24.91 -4.58
CA LEU A 299 -12.27 25.99 -5.26
C LEU A 299 -13.19 26.98 -6.00
N ARG A 300 -14.48 26.68 -6.08
CA ARG A 300 -15.53 27.57 -6.62
C ARG A 300 -16.41 28.15 -5.53
N ALA A 301 -16.15 27.83 -4.26
CA ALA A 301 -16.91 28.35 -3.15
C ALA A 301 -16.75 29.88 -3.04
N PRO A 302 -17.77 30.60 -2.55
CA PRO A 302 -17.67 32.03 -2.28
C PRO A 302 -16.45 32.35 -1.41
N GLY A 303 -15.72 33.41 -1.74
CA GLY A 303 -14.49 33.82 -1.05
C GLY A 303 -13.19 33.17 -1.58
N VAL A 304 -13.26 32.27 -2.55
CA VAL A 304 -12.08 31.75 -3.26
C VAL A 304 -11.84 32.55 -4.54
N ALA A 305 -10.56 32.83 -4.84
CA ALA A 305 -10.17 33.60 -6.02
C ALA A 305 -10.74 32.99 -7.33
N PRO A 306 -11.33 33.82 -8.23
CA PRO A 306 -11.89 33.34 -9.49
C PRO A 306 -10.88 32.53 -10.32
N GLY A 307 -11.32 31.38 -10.84
CA GLY A 307 -10.48 30.51 -11.66
C GLY A 307 -9.47 29.66 -10.89
N ALA A 308 -9.51 29.61 -9.55
CA ALA A 308 -8.65 28.74 -8.74
C ALA A 308 -8.79 27.24 -9.10
N ASP A 309 -9.94 26.81 -9.61
CA ASP A 309 -10.19 25.45 -10.10
C ASP A 309 -9.26 25.05 -11.27
N ARG A 310 -8.72 26.02 -12.03
CA ARG A 310 -7.70 25.79 -13.06
C ARG A 310 -6.43 25.17 -12.47
N LEU A 311 -6.10 25.46 -11.20
CA LEU A 311 -4.94 24.93 -10.48
C LEU A 311 -5.03 23.42 -10.17
N LEU A 312 -6.17 22.78 -10.39
CA LEU A 312 -6.30 21.33 -10.21
C LEU A 312 -5.51 20.54 -11.27
N THR A 313 -5.27 21.12 -12.44
CA THR A 313 -4.51 20.47 -13.52
C THR A 313 -3.04 20.87 -13.49
N ARG A 314 -2.16 19.96 -13.92
CA ARG A 314 -0.73 20.29 -14.07
C ARG A 314 -0.50 21.40 -15.09
N ARG A 315 -1.25 21.39 -16.20
CA ARG A 315 -1.23 22.44 -17.23
C ARG A 315 -1.68 23.79 -16.66
N GLY A 316 -2.80 23.83 -15.94
CA GLY A 316 -3.31 25.05 -15.32
C GLY A 316 -2.36 25.62 -14.27
N ARG A 317 -1.71 24.78 -13.44
CA ARG A 317 -0.65 25.25 -12.53
C ARG A 317 0.55 25.82 -13.26
N ARG A 318 0.99 25.20 -14.37
CA ARG A 318 2.09 25.72 -15.19
C ARG A 318 1.72 27.06 -15.82
N ARG A 319 0.52 27.19 -16.39
CA ARG A 319 0.01 28.45 -16.96
C ARG A 319 -0.12 29.55 -15.91
N ALA A 320 -0.73 29.25 -14.77
CA ALA A 320 -0.85 30.19 -13.67
C ALA A 320 0.53 30.66 -13.18
N ARG A 321 1.49 29.74 -13.04
CA ARG A 321 2.87 30.09 -12.66
C ARG A 321 3.57 30.95 -13.72
N ALA A 322 3.33 30.71 -15.00
CA ALA A 322 3.89 31.50 -16.09
C ALA A 322 3.28 32.91 -16.17
N ALA A 323 2.03 33.08 -15.72
CA ALA A 323 1.34 34.36 -15.67
C ALA A 323 1.70 35.20 -14.42
N VAL A 324 2.43 34.65 -13.45
CA VAL A 324 2.97 35.44 -12.33
C VAL A 324 4.15 36.26 -12.87
N PRO A 325 4.10 37.61 -12.83
CA PRO A 325 5.22 38.45 -13.24
C PRO A 325 6.49 38.04 -12.50
N GLN A 326 7.64 38.03 -13.17
CA GLN A 326 8.89 37.77 -12.49
C GLN A 326 9.14 38.91 -11.49
N GLY A 327 9.38 38.58 -10.22
CA GLY A 327 9.64 39.59 -9.20
C GLY A 327 10.89 40.41 -9.54
N ALA A 328 10.92 41.67 -9.08
CA ALA A 328 12.00 42.63 -9.35
C ALA A 328 13.42 42.07 -9.08
N GLU A 329 13.58 41.15 -8.12
CA GLU A 329 14.85 40.47 -7.85
C GLU A 329 15.37 39.63 -9.02
N ARG A 330 14.50 38.93 -9.76
CA ARG A 330 14.91 38.13 -10.93
C ARG A 330 15.25 39.02 -12.12
N GLU A 331 14.55 40.13 -12.31
CA GLU A 331 14.90 41.13 -13.31
C GLU A 331 16.22 41.82 -12.99
N ARG A 332 16.52 42.02 -11.69
CA ARG A 332 17.79 42.56 -11.23
C ARG A 332 18.93 41.56 -11.46
N TYR A 333 18.71 40.28 -11.16
CA TYR A 333 19.66 39.20 -11.46
C TYR A 333 19.90 39.01 -12.96
N ALA A 334 18.85 39.09 -13.78
CA ALA A 334 18.98 38.99 -15.24
C ALA A 334 19.77 40.17 -15.82
N ARG A 335 19.57 41.39 -15.30
CA ARG A 335 20.38 42.57 -15.66
C ARG A 335 21.85 42.42 -15.27
N LEU A 336 22.14 41.82 -14.11
CA LEU A 336 23.51 41.57 -13.64
C LEU A 336 24.25 40.45 -14.39
N MET A 337 23.53 39.55 -15.08
CA MET A 337 24.13 38.46 -15.87
C MET A 337 24.38 38.83 -17.35
N VAL A 338 23.88 39.99 -17.77
CA VAL A 338 24.03 40.53 -19.14
C VAL A 338 25.02 41.70 -19.19
N ALA A 339 25.38 42.26 -18.02
CA ALA A 339 26.47 43.21 -17.84
C ALA A 339 27.79 42.49 -17.59
#